data_AF-A0A5Q2FAR3-F1
#
_entry.id   AF-A0A5Q2FAR3-F1
#
_cell.length_a   1.000
_cell.length_b   1.000
_cell.length_c   1.000
_cell.angle_alpha   90.00
_cell.angle_beta   90.00
_cell.angle_gamma   90.00
#
_symmetry.space_group_name_H-M   'P 1'
#
loop_
_entity.id
_entity.type
_entity.pdbx_description
1 polymer ?
#
loop_
_entity_poly.entity_id
_entity_poly.type
_entity_poly.pdbx_seq_one_letter_code
_entity_poly.pdbx_strand_id
1 'polypeptide(L)'
;MTGVDVRGIHRVVWGEWQDPVNPMLADTAQRQAGIDALGTGVDWILQIDNDEVLPDVEALLRAIDEAESRSIPAVEWPMRILFRRTGPGSFLEVCSEDGDPRYDYPGPVAVRAGSRTVDARRCQGAFLRPVVRGDDRSLQLKHPSTDQEIRAEILEPEQAIIHNSWGRTPGEIRRKIGSWGHAAGFKSQVFYWLRWWPAPLMWRVMRDFHPFARGLWPRLRRSDDVRGLLIESDR
;
A
#
# COMPACT_ATOMS: atom_id res chain seq x y z
N MET A 1 15.96 -19.30 -11.72
CA MET A 1 16.27 -17.88 -11.47
C MET A 1 16.82 -17.30 -12.76
N THR A 2 16.01 -16.64 -13.56
CA THR A 2 16.41 -16.05 -14.84
C THR A 2 16.11 -14.56 -14.79
N GLY A 3 17.18 -13.79 -14.53
CA GLY A 3 17.40 -12.40 -14.97
C GLY A 3 16.36 -11.33 -14.62
N VAL A 4 16.23 -10.95 -13.34
CA VAL A 4 15.59 -9.66 -12.97
C VAL A 4 16.63 -8.57 -12.72
N ASP A 5 17.85 -8.95 -12.33
CA ASP A 5 18.96 -8.03 -12.13
C ASP A 5 20.17 -8.45 -12.96
N VAL A 6 20.30 -7.80 -14.13
CA VAL A 6 21.45 -7.98 -15.03
C VAL A 6 22.65 -7.11 -14.66
N ARG A 7 22.48 -6.21 -13.68
CA ARG A 7 23.47 -5.20 -13.29
C ARG A 7 24.15 -5.53 -11.96
N GLY A 8 23.73 -6.58 -11.26
CA GLY A 8 24.23 -6.93 -9.93
C GLY A 8 23.86 -5.90 -8.86
N ILE A 9 22.78 -5.14 -9.07
CA ILE A 9 22.28 -4.13 -8.11
C ILE A 9 21.38 -4.75 -7.02
N HIS A 10 20.93 -5.98 -7.21
CA HIS A 10 20.05 -6.67 -6.27
C HIS A 10 20.84 -7.20 -5.08
N ARG A 11 20.37 -6.84 -3.89
CA ARG A 11 20.87 -7.37 -2.63
C ARG A 11 19.72 -7.98 -1.84
N VAL A 12 19.91 -9.22 -1.40
CA VAL A 12 18.97 -9.90 -0.51
C VAL A 12 19.39 -9.67 0.93
N VAL A 13 18.44 -9.26 1.77
CA VAL A 13 18.61 -9.18 3.22
C VAL A 13 17.89 -10.37 3.84
N TRP A 14 18.66 -11.32 4.36
CA TRP A 14 18.13 -12.53 4.99
C TRP A 14 17.73 -12.26 6.44
N GLY A 15 16.65 -12.92 6.89
CA GLY A 15 16.18 -12.88 8.27
C GLY A 15 14.85 -13.60 8.45
N GLU A 16 14.38 -13.68 9.70
CA GLU A 16 13.08 -14.24 10.06
C GLU A 16 12.03 -13.14 10.06
N TRP A 17 11.39 -12.93 8.91
CA TRP A 17 10.42 -11.85 8.70
C TRP A 17 8.96 -12.29 8.90
N GLN A 18 8.74 -13.35 9.69
CA GLN A 18 7.41 -13.89 9.95
C GLN A 18 7.25 -14.11 11.45
N ASP A 19 6.31 -13.40 12.06
CA ASP A 19 5.84 -13.66 13.42
C ASP A 19 4.31 -13.67 13.42
N PRO A 20 3.66 -14.86 13.48
CA PRO A 20 2.20 -14.94 13.53
C PRO A 20 1.58 -14.30 14.77
N VAL A 21 2.32 -14.20 15.87
CA VAL A 21 1.85 -13.58 17.11
C VAL A 21 1.95 -12.06 17.00
N ASN A 22 3.06 -11.56 16.44
CA ASN A 22 3.32 -10.12 16.30
C ASN A 22 3.66 -9.74 14.85
N PRO A 23 2.72 -9.86 13.90
CA PRO A 23 3.00 -9.63 12.48
C PRO A 23 3.52 -8.23 12.18
N MET A 24 3.00 -7.23 12.90
CA MET A 24 3.44 -5.84 12.73
C MET A 24 4.89 -5.63 13.16
N LEU A 25 5.36 -6.35 14.19
CA LEU A 25 6.76 -6.29 14.62
C LEU A 25 7.68 -6.95 13.58
N ALA A 26 7.25 -8.08 12.98
CA ALA A 26 7.99 -8.73 11.91
C ALA A 26 8.09 -7.82 10.66
N ASP A 27 7.00 -7.19 10.25
CA ASP A 27 7.00 -6.23 9.12
C ASP A 27 7.89 -5.02 9.40
N THR A 28 7.84 -4.49 10.63
CA THR A 28 8.72 -3.39 11.06
C THR A 28 10.19 -3.80 11.03
N ALA A 29 10.52 -4.99 11.55
CA ALA A 29 11.89 -5.51 11.56
C ALA A 29 12.43 -5.75 10.15
N GLN A 30 11.61 -6.29 9.25
CA GLN A 30 11.98 -6.51 7.85
C GLN A 30 12.33 -5.18 7.16
N ARG A 31 11.51 -4.15 7.36
CA ARG A 31 11.75 -2.83 6.78
C ARG A 31 12.98 -2.15 7.35
N GLN A 32 13.16 -2.21 8.67
CA GLN A 32 14.37 -1.69 9.31
C GLN A 32 15.62 -2.38 8.75
N ALA A 33 15.61 -3.70 8.60
CA ALA A 33 16.74 -4.44 8.06
C ALA A 33 17.06 -4.03 6.61
N GLY A 34 16.04 -3.72 5.80
CA GLY A 34 16.23 -3.14 4.46
C GLY A 34 16.91 -1.77 4.50
N ILE A 35 16.46 -0.88 5.41
CA ILE A 35 17.08 0.44 5.61
C ILE A 35 18.53 0.32 6.06
N ASP A 36 18.77 -0.51 7.08
CA ASP A 36 20.10 -0.72 7.66
C ASP A 36 21.08 -1.32 6.64
N ALA A 37 20.61 -2.21 5.76
CA ALA A 37 21.44 -2.82 4.73
C ALA A 37 21.92 -1.81 3.68
N LEU A 38 21.12 -0.80 3.35
CA LEU A 38 21.51 0.29 2.43
C LEU A 38 22.45 1.28 3.13
N GLY A 39 22.32 1.42 4.45
CA GLY A 39 23.15 2.31 5.27
C GLY A 39 23.06 3.76 4.80
N THR A 40 24.15 4.51 4.92
CA THR A 40 24.26 5.91 4.48
C THR A 40 24.80 6.04 3.05
N GLY A 41 24.78 4.95 2.26
CA GLY A 41 25.28 4.95 0.88
C GLY A 41 24.32 5.56 -0.14
N VAL A 42 23.13 5.95 0.29
CA VAL A 42 22.06 6.57 -0.49
C VAL A 42 21.43 7.69 0.32
N ASP A 43 20.83 8.68 -0.34
CA ASP A 43 20.15 9.78 0.35
C ASP A 43 18.72 9.40 0.76
N TRP A 44 18.04 8.68 -0.12
CA TRP A 44 16.64 8.25 0.02
C TRP A 44 16.48 6.77 -0.26
N ILE A 45 15.54 6.17 0.45
CA ILE A 45 15.19 4.75 0.36
C ILE A 45 13.72 4.65 0.04
N LEU A 46 13.38 3.89 -1.01
CA LEU A 46 12.01 3.62 -1.39
C LEU A 46 11.52 2.30 -0.78
N GLN A 47 10.42 2.35 -0.05
CA GLN A 47 9.74 1.23 0.58
C GLN A 47 8.51 0.83 -0.23
N ILE A 48 8.68 -0.03 -1.24
CA ILE A 48 7.60 -0.47 -2.15
C ILE A 48 7.39 -1.98 -2.01
N ASP A 49 6.13 -2.41 -1.90
CA ASP A 49 5.79 -3.84 -1.82
C ASP A 49 5.73 -4.46 -3.21
N ASN A 50 5.89 -5.78 -3.29
CA ASN A 50 5.88 -6.50 -4.56
C ASN A 50 4.51 -6.55 -5.25
N ASP A 51 3.45 -6.11 -4.58
CA ASP A 51 2.10 -5.97 -5.13
C ASP A 51 1.66 -4.52 -5.27
N GLU A 52 2.61 -3.59 -5.25
CA GLU A 52 2.37 -2.17 -5.48
C GLU A 52 2.95 -1.71 -6.81
N VAL A 53 2.21 -0.82 -7.46
CA VAL A 53 2.64 -0.14 -8.68
C VAL A 53 2.59 1.36 -8.44
N LEU A 54 3.72 2.03 -8.65
CA LEU A 54 3.81 3.48 -8.66
C LEU A 54 3.63 3.99 -10.10
N PRO A 55 2.47 4.58 -10.44
CA PRO A 55 2.16 4.95 -11.82
C PRO A 55 2.94 6.18 -12.32
N ASP A 56 3.27 7.11 -11.42
CA ASP A 56 3.97 8.36 -11.74
C ASP A 56 5.17 8.55 -10.79
N VAL A 57 6.34 8.12 -11.26
CA VAL A 57 7.61 8.25 -10.52
C VAL A 57 8.02 9.72 -10.39
N GLU A 58 7.76 10.54 -11.42
CA GLU A 58 8.12 11.95 -11.44
C GLU A 58 7.34 12.74 -10.38
N ALA A 59 6.07 12.38 -10.14
CA ALA A 59 5.30 12.94 -9.03
C ALA A 59 5.95 12.65 -7.67
N LEU A 60 6.40 11.41 -7.45
CA LEU A 60 7.09 11.04 -6.21
C LEU A 60 8.40 11.82 -6.05
N LEU A 61 9.19 11.96 -7.13
CA LEU A 61 10.43 12.74 -7.10
C LEU A 61 10.17 14.20 -6.74
N ARG A 62 9.16 14.84 -7.32
CA ARG A 62 8.77 16.22 -6.95
C ARG A 62 8.39 16.36 -5.49
N ALA A 63 7.71 15.37 -4.91
CA ALA A 63 7.38 15.39 -3.48
C ALA A 63 8.61 15.14 -2.58
N ILE A 64 9.58 14.35 -3.05
CA ILE A 64 10.86 14.17 -2.37
C ILE A 64 11.64 15.49 -2.37
N ASP A 65 11.70 16.20 -3.50
CA ASP A 65 12.33 17.52 -3.59
C ASP A 65 11.64 18.54 -2.66
N GLU A 66 10.31 18.51 -2.61
CA GLU A 66 9.53 19.36 -1.70
C GLU A 66 9.84 19.05 -0.23
N ALA A 67 9.89 17.76 0.15
CA ALA A 67 10.26 17.34 1.49
C ALA A 67 11.70 17.75 1.84
N GLU A 68 12.63 17.60 0.90
CA GLU A 68 14.03 18.01 1.05
C GLU A 68 14.16 19.52 1.28
N SER A 69 13.45 20.35 0.50
CA SER A 69 13.47 21.81 0.66
C SER A 69 13.02 22.27 2.06
N ARG A 70 12.22 21.44 2.74
CA ARG A 70 11.69 21.66 4.08
C ARG A 70 12.42 20.87 5.17
N SER A 71 13.50 20.18 4.83
CA SER A 71 14.24 19.28 5.74
C SER A 71 13.36 18.19 6.39
N ILE A 72 12.37 17.69 5.66
CA ILE A 72 11.46 16.63 6.10
C ILE A 72 12.06 15.27 5.67
N PRO A 73 12.26 14.30 6.58
CA PRO A 73 13.00 13.07 6.29
C PRO A 73 12.16 11.95 5.64
N ALA A 74 10.87 12.16 5.41
CA ALA A 74 9.97 11.10 4.94
C ALA A 74 8.84 11.66 4.07
N VAL A 75 8.41 10.86 3.08
CA VAL A 75 7.25 11.13 2.22
C VAL A 75 6.30 9.94 2.30
N GLU A 76 5.11 10.17 2.86
CA GLU A 76 3.98 9.25 2.84
C GLU A 76 3.17 9.44 1.59
N TRP A 77 2.76 8.36 0.93
CA TRP A 77 2.10 8.43 -0.38
C TRP A 77 0.71 7.80 -0.34
N PRO A 78 -0.29 8.38 -1.03
CA PRO A 78 -1.62 7.79 -1.12
C PRO A 78 -1.61 6.50 -1.95
N MET A 79 -2.48 5.57 -1.59
CA MET A 79 -2.73 4.34 -2.35
C MET A 79 -4.22 4.13 -2.64
N ARG A 80 -4.49 3.57 -3.82
CA ARG A 80 -5.78 2.99 -4.21
C ARG A 80 -5.70 1.48 -4.12
N ILE A 81 -6.75 0.84 -3.60
CA ILE A 81 -6.73 -0.60 -3.31
C ILE A 81 -7.56 -1.36 -4.33
N LEU A 82 -6.91 -2.26 -5.08
CA LEU A 82 -7.61 -3.24 -5.90
C LEU A 82 -8.01 -4.44 -5.04
N PHE A 83 -9.31 -4.69 -4.98
CA PHE A 83 -9.91 -5.72 -4.14
C PHE A 83 -10.07 -7.07 -4.85
N ARG A 84 -10.47 -7.09 -6.12
CA ARG A 84 -10.76 -8.36 -6.83
C ARG A 84 -10.70 -8.20 -8.33
N ARG A 85 -9.92 -9.04 -9.01
CA ARG A 85 -9.96 -9.15 -10.47
C ARG A 85 -11.28 -9.80 -10.91
N THR A 86 -11.99 -9.16 -11.84
CA THR A 86 -13.27 -9.63 -12.40
C THR A 86 -13.14 -10.09 -13.85
N GLY A 87 -12.04 -9.75 -14.53
CA GLY A 87 -11.71 -10.20 -15.88
C GLY A 87 -10.35 -9.66 -16.32
N PRO A 88 -9.96 -9.86 -17.59
CA PRO A 88 -8.76 -9.26 -18.15
C PRO A 88 -8.81 -7.72 -18.05
N GLY A 89 -7.82 -7.12 -17.37
CA GLY A 89 -7.75 -5.68 -17.13
C GLY A 89 -8.89 -5.06 -16.31
N SER A 90 -9.78 -5.83 -15.69
CA SER A 90 -10.96 -5.32 -14.98
C SER A 90 -10.96 -5.77 -13.52
N PHE A 91 -11.15 -4.81 -12.62
CA PHE A 91 -11.04 -5.00 -11.17
C PHE A 91 -12.21 -4.38 -10.42
N LEU A 92 -12.47 -4.92 -9.23
CA LEU A 92 -13.17 -4.21 -8.17
C LEU A 92 -12.14 -3.45 -7.35
N GLU A 93 -12.37 -2.15 -7.18
CA GLU A 93 -11.53 -1.23 -6.42
C GLU A 93 -12.31 -0.73 -5.21
N VAL A 94 -11.62 -0.52 -4.09
CA VAL A 94 -12.21 0.12 -2.91
C VAL A 94 -12.50 1.59 -3.21
N CYS A 95 -13.70 2.06 -2.87
CA CYS A 95 -14.13 3.43 -3.10
C CYS A 95 -14.88 4.02 -1.90
N SER A 96 -15.19 5.32 -1.98
CA SER A 96 -16.01 6.02 -0.99
C SER A 96 -17.48 5.56 -1.02
N GLU A 97 -18.29 6.04 -0.08
CA GLU A 97 -19.73 5.72 -0.02
C GLU A 97 -20.51 6.17 -1.27
N ASP A 98 -20.05 7.24 -1.93
CA ASP A 98 -20.67 7.78 -3.14
C ASP A 98 -20.09 7.16 -4.42
N GLY A 99 -19.03 6.35 -4.30
CA GLY A 99 -18.36 5.69 -5.42
C GLY A 99 -17.12 6.41 -5.95
N ASP A 100 -16.76 7.55 -5.38
CA ASP A 100 -15.53 8.28 -5.72
C ASP A 100 -14.27 7.49 -5.33
N PRO A 101 -13.11 7.77 -5.96
CA PRO A 101 -11.84 7.23 -5.52
C PRO A 101 -11.61 7.44 -4.02
N ARG A 102 -10.99 6.45 -3.40
CA ARG A 102 -10.58 6.50 -2.00
C ARG A 102 -9.08 6.27 -1.91
N TYR A 103 -8.44 7.01 -1.02
CA TYR A 103 -7.01 6.88 -0.76
C TYR A 103 -6.79 6.38 0.66
N ASP A 104 -5.96 5.35 0.78
CA ASP A 104 -5.39 4.95 2.05
C ASP A 104 -3.95 5.48 2.10
N TYR A 105 -3.45 5.73 3.31
CA TYR A 105 -2.07 6.17 3.52
C TYR A 105 -1.43 5.24 4.55
N PRO A 106 -0.59 4.27 4.12
CA PRO A 106 -0.06 3.21 4.97
C PRO A 106 1.19 3.63 5.77
N GLY A 107 1.74 4.81 5.49
CA GLY A 107 3.04 5.28 5.95
C GLY A 107 3.99 5.68 4.81
N PRO A 108 5.16 6.25 5.15
CA PRO A 108 6.20 6.66 4.22
C PRO A 108 6.60 5.61 3.17
N VAL A 109 6.57 5.99 1.90
CA VAL A 109 7.12 5.21 0.79
C VAL A 109 8.53 5.64 0.43
N ALA A 110 8.92 6.87 0.78
CA ALA A 110 10.28 7.36 0.67
C ALA A 110 10.74 7.85 2.05
N VAL A 111 11.93 7.43 2.47
CA VAL A 111 12.53 7.81 3.75
C VAL A 111 14.01 8.10 3.59
N ARG A 112 14.56 8.99 4.41
CA ARG A 112 16.01 9.24 4.44
C ARG A 112 16.77 8.02 4.93
N ALA A 113 18.00 7.85 4.44
CA ALA A 113 18.91 6.88 5.00
C ALA A 113 19.08 7.05 6.52
N GLY A 114 19.17 5.93 7.24
CA GLY A 114 19.25 5.93 8.71
C GLY A 114 17.92 6.17 9.42
N SER A 115 16.79 6.27 8.71
CA SER A 115 15.46 6.38 9.33
C SER A 115 15.16 5.17 10.22
N ARG A 116 14.46 5.43 11.33
CA ARG A 116 14.01 4.39 12.26
C ARG A 116 12.53 4.07 12.02
N THR A 117 12.21 2.84 11.62
CA THR A 117 10.82 2.37 11.53
C THR A 117 10.24 2.08 12.92
N VAL A 118 8.97 2.42 13.13
CA VAL A 118 8.24 2.21 14.40
C VAL A 118 6.99 1.36 14.24
N ASP A 119 6.40 1.32 13.06
CA ASP A 119 5.16 0.58 12.79
C ASP A 119 5.03 0.33 11.28
N ALA A 120 5.49 -0.85 10.86
CA ALA A 120 5.69 -1.23 9.46
C ALA A 120 6.42 -0.12 8.67
N ARG A 121 5.72 0.56 7.76
CA ARG A 121 6.30 1.63 6.91
C ARG A 121 6.54 2.93 7.66
N ARG A 122 5.91 3.14 8.81
CA ARG A 122 6.01 4.39 9.58
C ARG A 122 7.39 4.53 10.17
N CYS A 123 7.96 5.72 10.06
CA CYS A 123 9.24 6.09 10.63
C CYS A 123 9.08 7.15 11.72
N GLN A 124 10.07 7.25 12.61
CA GLN A 124 10.19 8.36 13.55
C GLN A 124 10.44 9.67 12.82
N GLY A 125 9.89 10.76 13.38
CA GLY A 125 10.13 12.11 12.90
C GLY A 125 9.02 12.63 11.99
N ALA A 126 9.28 13.80 11.40
CA ALA A 126 8.31 14.46 10.54
C ALA A 126 8.18 13.76 9.18
N PHE A 127 7.02 13.88 8.55
CA PHE A 127 6.77 13.39 7.21
C PHE A 127 5.90 14.36 6.40
N LEU A 128 6.14 14.38 5.10
CA LEU A 128 5.29 15.05 4.12
C LEU A 128 4.22 14.05 3.70
N ARG A 129 2.96 14.47 3.74
CA ARG A 129 1.82 13.78 3.13
C ARG A 129 1.33 14.60 1.95
N PRO A 130 1.76 14.30 0.72
CA PRO A 130 1.11 14.78 -0.48
C PRO A 130 -0.34 14.27 -0.49
N VAL A 131 -1.28 15.20 -0.54
CA VAL A 131 -2.72 14.97 -0.55
C VAL A 131 -3.21 15.04 -1.98
N VAL A 132 -4.07 14.10 -2.36
CA VAL A 132 -4.75 14.13 -3.65
C VAL A 132 -5.76 15.27 -3.66
N ARG A 133 -5.76 16.05 -4.75
CA ARG A 133 -6.64 17.21 -4.91
C ARG A 133 -8.10 16.82 -4.70
N GLY A 134 -8.78 17.55 -3.82
CA GLY A 134 -10.18 17.27 -3.46
C GLY A 134 -10.43 16.06 -2.55
N ASP A 135 -9.39 15.43 -2.00
CA ASP A 135 -9.56 14.38 -1.00
C ASP A 135 -9.83 14.96 0.39
N ASP A 136 -11.08 14.86 0.84
CA ASP A 136 -11.53 15.18 2.19
C ASP A 136 -12.07 13.96 2.96
N ARG A 137 -11.96 12.76 2.35
CA ARG A 137 -12.66 11.55 2.82
C ARG A 137 -11.74 10.52 3.44
N SER A 138 -10.46 10.54 3.08
CA SER A 138 -9.45 9.61 3.61
C SER A 138 -9.35 9.70 5.13
N LEU A 139 -9.28 8.55 5.78
CA LEU A 139 -9.32 8.47 7.25
C LEU A 139 -8.18 9.27 7.89
N GLN A 140 -7.00 9.23 7.27
CA GLN A 140 -5.79 9.93 7.70
C GLN A 140 -5.88 11.45 7.53
N LEU A 141 -6.83 11.96 6.73
CA LEU A 141 -7.04 13.40 6.59
C LEU A 141 -8.09 13.92 7.58
N LYS A 142 -8.98 13.05 8.07
CA LYS A 142 -10.06 13.39 9.01
C LYS A 142 -9.58 13.68 10.42
N HIS A 143 -8.44 13.13 10.83
CA HIS A 143 -7.86 13.48 12.12
C HIS A 143 -7.14 14.84 12.04
N PRO A 144 -7.08 15.60 13.15
CA PRO A 144 -6.22 16.77 13.24
C PRO A 144 -4.79 16.41 12.83
N SER A 145 -4.14 17.30 12.08
CA SER A 145 -2.72 17.14 11.78
C SER A 145 -1.90 17.23 13.07
N THR A 146 -0.80 16.50 13.11
CA THR A 146 0.19 16.61 14.19
C THR A 146 1.33 17.52 13.78
N ASP A 147 2.16 17.97 14.73
CA ASP A 147 3.35 18.78 14.43
C ASP A 147 4.38 18.03 13.56
N GLN A 148 4.28 16.71 13.48
CA GLN A 148 5.13 15.85 12.65
C GLN A 148 4.55 15.62 11.24
N GLU A 149 3.33 16.09 10.97
CA GLU A 149 2.64 15.87 9.72
C GLU A 149 2.50 17.16 8.92
N ILE A 150 3.19 17.24 7.79
CA ILE A 150 3.01 18.33 6.83
C ILE A 150 2.13 17.82 5.68
N ARG A 151 0.96 18.43 5.49
CA ARG A 151 0.06 18.10 4.36
C ARG A 151 0.25 19.08 3.21
N ALA A 152 0.29 18.58 1.97
CA ALA A 152 0.40 19.41 0.78
C ALA A 152 -0.50 18.87 -0.33
N GLU A 153 -1.49 19.65 -0.79
CA GLU A 153 -2.39 19.26 -1.88
C GLU A 153 -1.71 19.41 -3.24
N ILE A 154 -0.92 18.41 -3.62
CA ILE A 154 -0.01 18.45 -4.79
C ILE A 154 -0.16 17.26 -5.73
N LEU A 155 -1.09 16.33 -5.45
CA LEU A 155 -1.29 15.12 -6.25
C LEU A 155 -2.61 15.11 -7.00
N GLU A 156 -2.60 14.47 -8.16
CA GLU A 156 -3.79 14.10 -8.93
C GLU A 156 -4.15 12.62 -8.68
N PRO A 157 -5.42 12.20 -8.85
CA PRO A 157 -5.91 10.85 -8.54
C PRO A 157 -5.11 9.70 -9.18
N GLU A 158 -4.59 9.89 -10.38
CA GLU A 158 -3.86 8.90 -11.16
C GLU A 158 -2.44 8.67 -10.65
N GLN A 159 -1.94 9.53 -9.76
CA GLN A 159 -0.58 9.49 -9.22
C GLN A 159 -0.48 8.64 -7.94
N ALA A 160 -1.62 8.25 -7.36
CA ALA A 160 -1.64 7.36 -6.20
C ALA A 160 -1.11 5.96 -6.54
N ILE A 161 -0.41 5.33 -5.60
CA ILE A 161 0.05 3.94 -5.75
C ILE A 161 -1.15 3.02 -5.94
N ILE A 162 -1.03 2.06 -6.85
CA ILE A 162 -2.02 0.99 -7.00
C ILE A 162 -1.56 -0.20 -6.19
N HIS A 163 -2.29 -0.53 -5.12
CA HIS A 163 -2.00 -1.65 -4.24
C HIS A 163 -2.87 -2.86 -4.64
N ASN A 164 -2.27 -3.84 -5.29
CA ASN A 164 -2.93 -5.03 -5.88
C ASN A 164 -2.81 -6.27 -4.99
N SER A 165 -2.99 -6.11 -3.68
CA SER A 165 -2.80 -7.24 -2.78
C SER A 165 -3.96 -8.24 -2.81
N TRP A 166 -5.15 -7.85 -3.31
CA TRP A 166 -6.34 -8.71 -3.33
C TRP A 166 -6.87 -9.05 -4.73
N GLY A 167 -6.42 -8.35 -5.78
CA GLY A 167 -6.76 -8.62 -7.17
C GLY A 167 -6.10 -9.88 -7.76
N ARG A 168 -5.85 -10.88 -6.93
CA ARG A 168 -5.16 -12.13 -7.30
C ARG A 168 -6.16 -13.25 -7.63
N THR A 169 -5.66 -14.36 -8.15
CA THR A 169 -6.46 -15.56 -8.39
C THR A 169 -6.97 -16.18 -7.08
N PRO A 170 -8.04 -16.99 -7.10
CA PRO A 170 -8.52 -17.68 -5.90
C PRO A 170 -7.46 -18.52 -5.18
N GLY A 171 -6.56 -19.18 -5.93
CA GLY A 171 -5.47 -19.96 -5.35
C GLY A 171 -4.44 -19.10 -4.63
N GLU A 172 -4.06 -17.96 -5.21
CA GLU A 172 -3.14 -16.99 -4.60
C GLU A 172 -3.72 -16.34 -3.36
N ILE A 173 -5.01 -16.00 -3.37
CA ILE A 173 -5.67 -15.44 -2.18
C ILE A 173 -5.79 -16.47 -1.07
N ARG A 174 -6.07 -17.74 -1.37
CA ARG A 174 -6.04 -18.79 -0.34
C ARG A 174 -4.66 -18.94 0.27
N ARG A 175 -3.59 -18.90 -0.54
CA ARG A 175 -2.20 -18.91 -0.04
C ARG A 175 -1.92 -17.69 0.83
N LYS A 176 -2.26 -16.49 0.35
CA LYS A 176 -2.09 -15.23 1.08
C LYS A 176 -2.81 -15.25 2.43
N ILE A 177 -4.09 -15.64 2.44
CA ILE A 177 -4.91 -15.76 3.65
C ILE A 177 -4.32 -16.79 4.61
N GLY A 178 -3.73 -17.88 4.09
CA GLY A 178 -3.05 -18.90 4.90
C GLY A 178 -1.70 -18.44 5.48
N SER A 179 -1.04 -17.47 4.86
CA SER A 179 0.26 -16.94 5.31
C SER A 179 0.16 -15.62 6.08
N TRP A 180 -1.06 -15.13 6.35
CA TRP A 180 -1.26 -13.93 7.14
C TRP A 180 -0.93 -14.17 8.60
N GLY A 181 -0.26 -13.24 9.31
CA GLY A 181 0.01 -13.43 10.74
C GLY A 181 -1.28 -13.56 11.57
N HIS A 182 -2.38 -12.96 11.12
CA HIS A 182 -3.71 -13.17 11.68
C HIS A 182 -4.45 -14.43 11.13
N ALA A 183 -3.77 -15.33 10.41
CA ALA A 183 -4.35 -16.52 9.76
C ALA A 183 -4.76 -17.61 10.75
N ALA A 184 -4.45 -17.46 12.04
CA ALA A 184 -4.88 -18.39 13.07
C ALA A 184 -6.41 -18.34 13.25
N GLY A 185 -7.15 -19.05 12.39
CA GLY A 185 -8.49 -19.54 12.68
C GLY A 185 -9.57 -19.35 11.62
N PHE A 186 -10.76 -19.83 11.99
CA PHE A 186 -12.01 -19.82 11.23
C PHE A 186 -12.35 -18.47 10.57
N LYS A 187 -11.96 -17.34 11.17
CA LYS A 187 -12.26 -15.98 10.68
C LYS A 187 -11.69 -15.69 9.28
N SER A 188 -10.51 -16.21 8.96
CA SER A 188 -9.84 -15.97 7.67
C SER A 188 -10.55 -16.71 6.53
N GLN A 189 -10.98 -17.95 6.79
CA GLN A 189 -11.81 -18.75 5.89
C GLN A 189 -13.21 -18.15 5.72
N VAL A 190 -13.82 -17.70 6.82
CA VAL A 190 -15.11 -16.99 6.79
C VAL A 190 -15.03 -15.73 5.92
N PHE A 191 -13.97 -14.94 6.07
CA PHE A 191 -13.75 -13.76 5.23
C PHE A 191 -13.66 -14.12 3.75
N TYR A 192 -12.86 -15.15 3.42
CA TYR A 192 -12.74 -15.62 2.04
C TYR A 192 -14.10 -15.99 1.43
N TRP A 193 -14.87 -16.83 2.12
CA TRP A 193 -16.12 -17.36 1.59
C TRP A 193 -17.29 -16.37 1.62
N LEU A 194 -17.36 -15.50 2.63
CA LEU A 194 -18.48 -14.58 2.78
C LEU A 194 -18.25 -13.21 2.14
N ARG A 195 -16.99 -12.79 1.96
CA ARG A 195 -16.65 -11.44 1.45
C ARG A 195 -15.91 -11.49 0.13
N TRP A 196 -14.76 -12.15 0.07
CA TRP A 196 -13.89 -12.06 -1.11
C TRP A 196 -14.42 -12.87 -2.31
N TRP A 197 -14.80 -14.14 -2.09
CA TRP A 197 -15.29 -15.04 -3.15
C TRP A 197 -16.56 -14.53 -3.86
N PRO A 198 -17.63 -14.11 -3.15
CA PRO A 198 -18.86 -13.65 -3.79
C PRO A 198 -18.78 -12.22 -4.34
N ALA A 199 -17.68 -11.49 -4.11
CA ALA A 199 -17.56 -10.08 -4.48
C ALA A 199 -17.91 -9.76 -5.93
N PRO A 200 -17.50 -10.52 -6.96
CA PRO A 200 -17.87 -10.25 -8.35
C PRO A 200 -19.39 -10.15 -8.58
N LEU A 201 -20.19 -10.86 -7.78
CA LEU A 201 -21.65 -10.89 -7.87
C LEU A 201 -22.30 -9.88 -6.92
N MET A 202 -21.71 -9.65 -5.74
CA MET A 202 -22.34 -8.90 -4.65
C MET A 202 -21.78 -7.50 -4.42
N TRP A 203 -20.76 -7.05 -5.17
CA TRP A 203 -20.04 -5.80 -4.91
C TRP A 203 -20.92 -4.56 -4.72
N ARG A 204 -22.04 -4.46 -5.45
CA ARG A 204 -22.97 -3.33 -5.37
C ARG A 204 -23.60 -3.17 -3.98
N VAL A 205 -23.81 -4.27 -3.27
CA VAL A 205 -24.46 -4.31 -1.95
C VAL A 205 -23.45 -4.49 -0.79
N MET A 206 -22.20 -4.84 -1.09
CA MET A 206 -21.16 -4.96 -0.06
C MET A 206 -20.88 -3.60 0.58
N ARG A 207 -20.93 -3.57 1.91
CA ARG A 207 -20.56 -2.42 2.74
C ARG A 207 -19.61 -2.83 3.84
N ASP A 208 -18.73 -1.91 4.21
CA ASP A 208 -17.81 -2.01 5.35
C ASP A 208 -17.19 -3.42 5.47
N PHE A 209 -16.46 -3.80 4.43
CA PHE A 209 -16.00 -5.17 4.23
C PHE A 209 -14.51 -5.34 4.52
N HIS A 210 -13.89 -4.38 5.21
CA HIS A 210 -12.51 -4.51 5.65
C HIS A 210 -12.39 -5.64 6.70
N PRO A 211 -11.39 -6.53 6.61
CA PRO A 211 -11.26 -7.68 7.51
C PRO A 211 -11.01 -7.30 8.97
N PHE A 212 -10.43 -6.13 9.24
CA PHE A 212 -9.91 -5.77 10.57
C PHE A 212 -10.46 -4.47 11.18
N ALA A 213 -10.99 -3.54 10.39
CA ALA A 213 -11.24 -2.18 10.85
C ALA A 213 -12.39 -1.57 10.07
N ARG A 214 -13.46 -1.22 10.79
CA ARG A 214 -14.66 -0.66 10.18
C ARG A 214 -14.39 0.71 9.55
N GLY A 215 -15.06 0.99 8.44
CA GLY A 215 -14.97 2.25 7.71
C GLY A 215 -13.74 2.41 6.82
N LEU A 216 -12.80 1.44 6.82
CA LEU A 216 -11.65 1.47 5.91
C LEU A 216 -12.06 1.14 4.48
N TRP A 217 -12.92 0.14 4.27
CA TRP A 217 -13.42 -0.24 2.94
C TRP A 217 -14.94 -0.09 2.87
N PRO A 218 -15.45 1.13 2.59
CA PRO A 218 -16.87 1.42 2.59
C PRO A 218 -17.60 0.68 1.47
N ARG A 219 -17.11 0.81 0.24
CA ARG A 219 -17.75 0.25 -0.97
C ARG A 219 -16.74 -0.25 -1.98
N LEU A 220 -17.26 -0.94 -3.00
CA LEU A 220 -16.54 -1.35 -4.20
C LEU A 220 -17.11 -0.63 -5.41
N ARG A 221 -16.24 -0.29 -6.35
CA ARG A 221 -16.57 0.13 -7.72
C ARG A 221 -15.84 -0.75 -8.73
N ARG A 222 -16.31 -0.78 -9.97
CA ARG A 222 -15.52 -1.32 -11.08
C ARG A 222 -14.45 -0.33 -11.49
N SER A 223 -13.28 -0.84 -11.85
CA SER A 223 -12.12 -0.07 -12.27
C SER A 223 -11.45 -0.81 -13.43
N ASP A 224 -11.43 -0.16 -14.59
CA ASP A 224 -10.76 -0.64 -15.80
C ASP A 224 -9.49 0.20 -16.11
N ASP A 225 -9.28 1.27 -15.33
CA ASP A 225 -8.27 2.31 -15.53
C ASP A 225 -6.83 1.82 -15.24
N VAL A 226 -6.71 0.66 -14.58
CA VAL A 226 -5.41 0.06 -14.21
C VAL A 226 -4.84 -0.90 -15.26
N ARG A 227 -5.57 -1.14 -16.36
CA ARG A 227 -5.19 -2.13 -17.39
C ARG A 227 -3.81 -1.89 -18.00
N GLY A 228 -3.39 -0.64 -18.13
CA GLY A 228 -2.07 -0.27 -18.66
C GLY A 228 -0.92 -0.52 -17.68
N LEU A 229 -1.20 -0.50 -16.39
CA LEU A 229 -0.22 -0.45 -15.30
C LEU A 229 0.17 -1.83 -14.76
N LEU A 230 -0.61 -2.87 -15.07
CA LEU A 230 -0.39 -4.22 -14.57
C LEU A 230 0.47 -5.04 -15.56
N ILE A 231 1.32 -5.91 -15.00
CA ILE A 231 2.23 -6.80 -15.73
C ILE A 231 1.39 -7.77 -16.59
N GLU A 232 1.93 -8.32 -17.69
CA GLU A 232 1.16 -9.20 -18.60
C GLU A 232 0.47 -10.39 -17.93
N SER A 233 1.03 -10.96 -16.85
CA SER A 233 0.37 -12.01 -16.06
C SER A 233 -0.93 -11.54 -15.39
N ASP A 234 -1.04 -10.23 -15.16
CA ASP A 234 -2.16 -9.55 -14.52
C ASP A 234 -3.10 -8.86 -15.53
N ARG A 235 -2.70 -8.75 -16.81
CA ARG A 235 -3.56 -8.29 -17.93
C ARG A 235 -4.58 -9.35 -18.32
#